data_AF-A0A8H4TS14-F1
#
_entry.id   AF-A0A8H4TS14-F1
#
_cell.length_a   1.000
_cell.length_b   1.000
_cell.length_c   1.000
_cell.angle_alpha   90.00
_cell.angle_beta   90.00
_cell.angle_gamma   90.00
#
_symmetry.space_group_name_H-M   'P 1'
#
loop_
_entity.id
_entity.type
_entity.pdbx_description
1 polymer ?
#
loop_
_entity_poly.entity_id
_entity_poly.type
_entity_poly.pdbx_seq_one_letter_code
_entity_poly.pdbx_strand_id
1 'polypeptide(L)'
;MFILADKYDIRRLQTLSIQKYIACLRDDRTMDPDDFVRSISYIYESPLEVSSSLRNGALVFARMELSGSSPAEDMSTTVEELILNHQEFARDLLFFLLRYPLMGSCGQRCTGQKPVPIEILGGRCLKCQKGGARTSLSFNGWQSLLEIQEKEDEQEYRNKLKEDHEKMRREWNQDRDIEKA
;
A
#
# COMPACT_ATOMS: atom_id res chain seq x y z
N MET A 1 -4.54 6.83 -19.82
CA MET A 1 -3.12 6.76 -20.25
C MET A 1 -2.42 5.50 -19.75
N PHE A 2 -2.57 5.12 -18.47
CA PHE A 2 -1.96 3.91 -17.91
C PHE A 2 -2.29 2.62 -18.70
N ILE A 3 -3.58 2.33 -18.93
CA ILE A 3 -4.03 1.13 -19.68
C ILE A 3 -3.43 1.05 -21.09
N LEU A 4 -3.33 2.20 -21.78
CA LEU A 4 -2.69 2.24 -23.09
C LEU A 4 -1.19 1.95 -22.98
N ALA A 5 -0.51 2.51 -21.98
CA ALA A 5 0.90 2.24 -21.76
C ALA A 5 1.16 0.76 -21.47
N ASP A 6 0.26 0.11 -20.74
CA ASP A 6 0.30 -1.34 -20.49
C ASP A 6 0.08 -2.15 -21.77
N LYS A 7 -0.97 -1.83 -22.54
CA LYS A 7 -1.26 -2.49 -23.82
C LYS A 7 -0.11 -2.44 -24.82
N TYR A 8 0.67 -1.36 -24.81
CA TYR A 8 1.81 -1.16 -25.71
C TYR A 8 3.18 -1.45 -25.05
N ASP A 9 3.21 -2.00 -23.84
CA ASP A 9 4.42 -2.28 -23.03
C ASP A 9 5.40 -1.08 -22.94
N ILE A 10 4.85 0.12 -22.80
CA ILE A 10 5.63 1.36 -22.66
C ILE A 10 5.85 1.64 -21.17
N ARG A 11 6.80 0.90 -20.56
CA ARG A 11 7.08 0.97 -19.11
C ARG A 11 7.27 2.38 -18.57
N ARG A 12 8.02 3.24 -19.27
CA ARG A 12 8.24 4.64 -18.84
C ARG A 12 6.93 5.43 -18.76
N LEU A 13 6.00 5.16 -19.66
CA LEU A 13 4.70 5.84 -19.68
C LEU A 13 3.77 5.29 -18.59
N GLN A 14 3.86 4.01 -18.24
CA GLN A 14 3.19 3.44 -17.07
C GLN A 14 3.68 4.13 -15.79
N THR A 15 5.00 4.17 -15.57
CA THR A 15 5.60 4.83 -14.40
C THR A 15 5.19 6.30 -14.30
N LEU A 16 5.24 7.04 -15.40
CA LEU A 16 4.83 8.44 -15.42
C LEU A 16 3.34 8.61 -15.12
N SER A 17 2.49 7.70 -15.62
CA SER A 17 1.05 7.72 -15.36
C SER A 17 0.75 7.47 -13.88
N ILE A 18 1.42 6.50 -13.26
CA ILE A 18 1.31 6.21 -11.82
C ILE A 18 1.74 7.44 -11.01
N GLN A 19 2.90 8.02 -11.31
CA GLN A 19 3.40 9.20 -10.60
C GLN A 19 2.44 10.39 -10.69
N LYS A 20 1.84 10.61 -11.87
CA LYS A 20 0.84 11.68 -12.05
C LYS A 20 -0.43 11.41 -11.27
N TYR A 21 -0.94 10.19 -11.31
CA TYR A 21 -2.13 9.80 -10.56
C TYR A 21 -1.93 9.99 -9.05
N ILE A 22 -0.82 9.47 -8.52
CA ILE A 22 -0.46 9.63 -7.10
C ILE A 22 -0.26 11.10 -6.74
N ALA A 23 0.31 11.91 -7.63
CA ALA A 23 0.46 13.35 -7.42
C ALA A 23 -0.89 14.08 -7.36
N CYS A 24 -1.87 13.69 -8.17
CA CYS A 24 -3.24 14.23 -8.11
C CYS A 24 -3.93 13.85 -6.80
N LEU A 25 -3.85 12.58 -6.37
CA LEU A 25 -4.40 12.12 -5.08
C LEU A 25 -3.78 12.82 -3.87
N ARG A 26 -2.57 13.35 -4.01
CA ARG A 26 -1.87 14.06 -2.93
C ARG A 26 -2.32 15.51 -2.80
N ASP A 27 -2.75 16.13 -3.89
CA ASP A 27 -3.17 17.52 -3.92
C ASP A 27 -4.70 17.55 -3.97
N ASP A 28 -5.32 17.44 -2.78
CA ASP A 28 -6.78 17.32 -2.57
C ASP A 28 -7.59 18.42 -3.30
N ARG A 29 -6.95 19.53 -3.67
CA ARG A 29 -7.58 20.63 -4.42
C ARG A 29 -7.76 20.36 -5.91
N THR A 30 -7.17 19.30 -6.42
CA THR A 30 -7.10 19.01 -7.86
C THR A 30 -7.88 17.76 -8.26
N MET A 31 -8.27 16.93 -7.30
CA MET A 31 -8.97 15.69 -7.57
C MET A 31 -10.48 15.92 -7.55
N ASP A 32 -11.09 15.77 -8.72
CA ASP A 32 -12.54 15.80 -8.86
C ASP A 32 -13.15 14.45 -8.38
N PRO A 33 -14.24 14.46 -7.60
CA PRO A 33 -14.86 13.23 -7.11
C PRO A 33 -15.25 12.25 -8.21
N ASP A 34 -15.84 12.74 -9.30
CA ASP A 34 -16.24 11.89 -10.43
C ASP A 34 -15.03 11.27 -11.13
N ASP A 35 -13.94 12.04 -11.28
CA ASP A 35 -12.68 11.51 -11.79
C ASP A 35 -12.08 10.42 -10.91
N PHE A 36 -12.15 10.57 -9.58
CA PHE A 36 -11.73 9.52 -8.66
C PHE A 36 -12.57 8.25 -8.85
N VAL A 37 -13.90 8.36 -8.86
CA VAL A 37 -14.81 7.21 -9.05
C VAL A 37 -14.51 6.49 -10.37
N ARG A 38 -14.38 7.24 -11.46
CA ARG A 38 -14.02 6.69 -12.78
C ARG A 38 -12.68 5.98 -12.72
N SER A 39 -11.70 6.56 -12.06
CA SER A 39 -10.36 5.98 -11.95
C SER A 39 -10.37 4.62 -11.24
N ILE A 40 -11.19 4.44 -10.20
CA ILE A 40 -11.27 3.16 -9.48
C ILE A 40 -11.77 2.05 -10.39
N SER A 41 -12.85 2.29 -11.16
CA SER A 41 -13.34 1.30 -12.14
C SER A 41 -12.20 0.85 -13.07
N TYR A 42 -11.45 1.79 -13.65
CA TYR A 42 -10.34 1.47 -14.55
C TYR A 42 -9.17 0.73 -13.87
N ILE A 43 -8.86 1.08 -12.63
CA ILE A 43 -7.80 0.45 -11.85
C ILE A 43 -8.16 -1.01 -11.56
N TYR A 44 -9.42 -1.28 -11.19
CA TYR A 44 -9.87 -2.62 -10.82
C TYR A 44 -10.15 -3.51 -12.04
N GLU A 45 -10.44 -2.95 -13.21
CA GLU A 45 -10.45 -3.67 -14.49
C GLU A 45 -9.06 -4.16 -14.93
N SER A 46 -7.99 -3.55 -14.40
CA SER A 46 -6.61 -3.91 -14.75
C SER A 46 -6.07 -5.05 -13.85
N PRO A 47 -5.19 -5.93 -14.36
CA PRO A 47 -4.56 -6.98 -13.55
C PRO A 47 -3.86 -6.41 -12.32
N LEU A 48 -3.86 -7.16 -11.22
CA LEU A 48 -3.34 -6.71 -9.93
C LEU A 48 -1.83 -6.43 -10.01
N GLU A 49 -1.10 -7.22 -10.79
CA GLU A 49 0.35 -7.17 -10.92
C GLU A 49 0.84 -5.84 -11.49
N VAL A 50 0.06 -5.24 -12.38
CA VAL A 50 0.40 -3.96 -13.03
C VAL A 50 -0.22 -2.77 -12.32
N SER A 51 -1.38 -2.96 -11.69
CA SER A 51 -2.16 -1.88 -11.07
C SER A 51 -1.94 -1.71 -9.57
N SER A 52 -1.09 -2.54 -8.95
CA SER A 52 -0.86 -2.55 -7.50
C SER A 52 -0.56 -1.18 -6.91
N SER A 53 0.36 -0.41 -7.51
CA SER A 53 0.71 0.94 -7.04
C SER A 53 -0.45 1.93 -7.14
N LEU A 54 -1.30 1.79 -8.17
CA LEU A 54 -2.49 2.63 -8.34
C LEU A 54 -3.55 2.28 -7.28
N ARG A 55 -3.79 0.97 -7.06
CA ARG A 55 -4.70 0.47 -6.00
C ARG A 55 -4.23 0.96 -4.64
N ASN A 56 -2.95 0.78 -4.31
CA ASN A 56 -2.36 1.26 -3.05
C ASN A 56 -2.53 2.77 -2.86
N GLY A 57 -2.29 3.57 -3.90
CA GLY A 57 -2.55 5.01 -3.87
C GLY A 57 -4.01 5.35 -3.57
N ALA A 58 -4.95 4.71 -4.27
CA ALA A 58 -6.38 4.90 -4.07
C ALA A 58 -6.86 4.50 -2.67
N LEU A 59 -6.36 3.38 -2.12
CA LEU A 59 -6.69 2.91 -0.78
C LEU A 59 -6.19 3.86 0.31
N VAL A 60 -4.96 4.38 0.15
CA VAL A 60 -4.42 5.41 1.05
C VAL A 60 -5.28 6.67 1.01
N PHE A 61 -5.64 7.13 -0.19
CA PHE A 61 -6.48 8.31 -0.35
C PHE A 61 -7.84 8.12 0.32
N ALA A 62 -8.57 7.05 -0.02
CA ALA A 62 -9.88 6.75 0.56
C ALA A 62 -9.85 6.62 2.09
N ARG A 63 -8.77 6.03 2.65
CA ARG A 63 -8.58 6.00 4.10
C ARG A 63 -8.46 7.41 4.70
N MET A 64 -7.72 8.31 4.05
CA MET A 64 -7.52 9.67 4.55
C MET A 64 -8.85 10.43 4.56
N GLU A 65 -9.64 10.30 3.50
CA GLU A 65 -11.00 10.84 3.39
C GLU A 65 -11.92 10.33 4.51
N LEU A 66 -12.03 9.01 4.67
CA LEU A 66 -12.87 8.40 5.71
C LEU A 66 -12.43 8.75 7.15
N SER A 67 -11.15 9.05 7.36
CA SER A 67 -10.64 9.42 8.67
C SER A 67 -10.90 10.88 9.05
N GLY A 68 -11.50 11.68 8.14
CA GLY A 68 -11.67 13.12 8.33
C GLY A 68 -10.35 13.88 8.37
N SER A 69 -9.26 13.27 7.87
CA SER A 69 -7.95 13.90 7.76
C SER A 69 -7.83 14.76 6.50
N SER A 70 -8.83 14.69 5.62
CA SER A 70 -8.96 15.52 4.43
C SER A 70 -9.92 16.69 4.67
N PRO A 71 -9.63 17.88 4.13
CA PRO A 71 -10.51 19.04 4.23
C PRO A 71 -11.72 19.01 3.27
N ALA A 72 -11.84 18.01 2.38
CA ALA A 72 -12.86 17.96 1.34
C ALA A 72 -14.08 17.10 1.76
N GLU A 73 -15.12 17.74 2.30
CA GLU A 73 -16.33 17.06 2.79
C GLU A 73 -17.07 16.30 1.69
N ASP A 74 -17.05 16.82 0.44
CA ASP A 74 -17.69 16.20 -0.73
C ASP A 74 -17.08 14.84 -1.12
N MET A 75 -15.77 14.64 -0.88
CA MET A 75 -15.07 13.41 -1.25
C MET A 75 -15.43 12.22 -0.36
N SER A 76 -15.76 12.48 0.91
CA SER A 76 -16.12 11.41 1.85
C SER A 76 -17.37 10.66 1.39
N THR A 77 -18.41 11.39 0.98
CA THR A 77 -19.65 10.79 0.46
C THR A 77 -19.39 9.99 -0.81
N THR A 78 -18.53 10.49 -1.70
CA THR A 78 -18.14 9.76 -2.91
C THR A 78 -17.42 8.45 -2.58
N VAL A 79 -16.52 8.44 -1.59
CA VAL A 79 -15.86 7.20 -1.14
C VAL A 79 -16.88 6.21 -0.56
N GLU A 80 -17.86 6.68 0.23
CA GLU A 80 -18.93 5.83 0.76
C GLU A 80 -19.77 5.20 -0.35
N GLU A 81 -20.18 5.98 -1.35
CA GLU A 81 -20.89 5.47 -2.53
C GLU A 81 -20.05 4.44 -3.29
N LEU A 82 -18.75 4.67 -3.42
CA LEU A 82 -17.85 3.77 -4.10
C LEU A 82 -17.71 2.43 -3.36
N ILE A 83 -17.67 2.46 -2.03
CA ILE A 83 -17.67 1.23 -1.21
C ILE A 83 -18.94 0.40 -1.45
N LEU A 84 -20.08 1.04 -1.66
CA LEU A 84 -21.34 0.34 -1.94
C LEU A 84 -21.38 -0.23 -3.36
N ASN A 85 -20.80 0.48 -4.32
CA ASN A 85 -20.88 0.13 -5.75
C ASN A 85 -19.75 -0.82 -6.22
N HIS A 86 -18.58 -0.81 -5.57
CA HIS A 86 -17.41 -1.59 -5.97
C HIS A 86 -16.94 -2.52 -4.85
N GLN A 87 -17.49 -3.74 -4.81
CA GLN A 87 -17.22 -4.72 -3.76
C GLN A 87 -15.72 -5.11 -3.63
N GLU A 88 -14.99 -5.18 -4.74
CA GLU A 88 -13.57 -5.49 -4.72
C GLU A 88 -12.76 -4.39 -4.05
N PHE A 89 -13.07 -3.13 -4.35
CA PHE A 89 -12.47 -1.98 -3.69
C PHE A 89 -12.80 -1.95 -2.21
N ALA A 90 -14.07 -2.15 -1.84
CA ALA A 90 -14.50 -2.21 -0.45
C ALA A 90 -13.76 -3.30 0.34
N ARG A 91 -13.58 -4.48 -0.27
CA ARG A 91 -12.85 -5.60 0.31
C ARG A 91 -11.37 -5.25 0.52
N ASP A 92 -10.72 -4.71 -0.50
CA ASP A 92 -9.32 -4.30 -0.42
C ASP A 92 -9.12 -3.19 0.61
N LEU A 93 -10.02 -2.23 0.68
CA LEU A 93 -10.01 -1.16 1.69
C LEU A 93 -10.16 -1.72 3.10
N LEU A 94 -11.08 -2.67 3.31
CA LEU A 94 -11.21 -3.32 4.61
C LEU A 94 -9.93 -4.08 5.00
N PHE A 95 -9.35 -4.87 4.10
CA PHE A 95 -8.08 -5.55 4.36
C PHE A 95 -6.95 -4.57 4.60
N PHE A 96 -6.92 -3.45 3.90
CA PHE A 96 -5.94 -2.38 4.10
C PHE A 96 -6.08 -1.75 5.48
N LEU A 97 -7.30 -1.46 5.92
CA LEU A 97 -7.59 -0.93 7.25
C LEU A 97 -7.20 -1.91 8.37
N LEU A 98 -7.41 -3.21 8.16
CA LEU A 98 -7.03 -4.27 9.10
C LEU A 98 -5.52 -4.51 9.16
N ARG A 99 -4.86 -4.58 8.00
CA ARG A 99 -3.40 -4.83 7.90
C ARG A 99 -2.61 -3.66 8.44
N TYR A 100 -3.08 -2.45 8.19
CA TYR A 100 -2.44 -1.23 8.65
C TYR A 100 -3.36 -0.52 9.67
N PRO A 101 -3.33 -0.90 10.95
CA PRO A 101 -4.05 -0.14 11.99
C PRO A 101 -3.54 1.31 12.04
N LEU A 102 -4.19 2.17 12.83
CA LEU A 102 -3.81 3.59 12.97
C LEU A 102 -2.28 3.76 13.10
N MET A 103 -1.66 4.31 12.05
CA MET A 103 -0.24 4.60 12.02
C MET A 103 -0.04 6.10 12.28
N GLY A 104 1.13 6.44 12.81
CA GLY A 104 1.51 7.84 12.95
C GLY A 104 2.95 8.00 13.38
N SER A 105 3.28 9.18 13.89
CA SER A 105 4.64 9.49 14.34
C SER A 105 4.72 9.45 15.87
N CYS A 106 5.65 8.67 16.40
CA CYS A 106 6.12 8.84 17.78
C CYS A 106 7.37 9.71 17.70
N GLY A 107 7.36 10.84 18.42
CA GLY A 107 8.47 11.81 18.39
C GLY A 107 9.77 11.28 19.02
N GLN A 108 10.25 11.93 20.07
CA GLN A 108 11.63 11.81 20.57
C GLN A 108 12.10 10.40 21.02
N ARG A 109 11.22 9.40 21.16
CA ARG A 109 11.57 8.09 21.77
C ARG A 109 11.62 6.91 20.81
N CYS A 110 10.88 6.97 19.71
CA CYS A 110 11.13 6.07 18.61
C CYS A 110 12.10 6.80 17.69
N THR A 111 13.40 6.58 17.91
CA THR A 111 14.47 7.14 17.08
C THR A 111 14.36 6.58 15.66
N GLY A 112 13.57 7.27 14.85
CA GLY A 112 13.34 6.97 13.45
C GLY A 112 12.14 7.75 12.96
N GLN A 113 12.26 8.39 11.80
CA GLN A 113 11.13 9.02 11.09
C GLN A 113 10.13 7.97 10.55
N LYS A 114 10.28 6.70 10.94
CA LYS A 114 9.43 5.63 10.46
C LYS A 114 8.07 5.71 11.15
N PRO A 115 6.99 5.53 10.39
CA PRO A 115 5.66 5.42 10.95
C PRO A 115 5.60 4.28 11.97
N VAL A 116 4.91 4.50 13.08
CA VAL A 116 4.69 3.51 14.13
C VAL A 116 3.20 3.25 14.31
N PRO A 117 2.82 2.02 14.67
CA PRO A 117 1.44 1.70 15.00
C PRO A 117 1.06 2.36 16.33
N ILE A 118 -0.14 2.93 16.37
CA ILE A 118 -0.69 3.69 17.48
C ILE A 118 -1.95 2.99 17.98
N GLU A 119 -2.05 2.88 19.29
CA GLU A 119 -3.28 2.44 19.95
C GLU A 119 -4.38 3.49 19.75
N ILE A 120 -5.52 3.05 19.23
CA ILE A 120 -6.68 3.89 18.91
C ILE A 120 -7.12 4.69 20.13
N LEU A 121 -7.21 4.03 21.29
CA LEU A 121 -7.62 4.64 22.53
C LEU A 121 -6.37 5.12 23.30
N GLY A 122 -6.22 6.44 23.41
CA GLY A 122 -5.14 7.06 24.19
C GLY A 122 -3.87 7.43 23.43
N GLY A 123 -3.81 7.20 22.10
CA GLY A 123 -2.73 7.70 21.25
C GLY A 123 -1.35 7.21 21.69
N ARG A 124 -1.28 5.99 22.22
CA ARG A 124 -0.04 5.39 22.69
C ARG A 124 0.70 4.73 21.53
N CYS A 125 1.99 4.99 21.41
CA CYS A 125 2.83 4.27 20.47
C CYS A 125 2.94 2.80 20.91
N LEU A 126 2.56 1.84 20.08
CA LEU A 126 2.63 0.42 20.45
C LEU A 126 4.07 -0.11 20.55
N LYS A 127 5.05 0.61 20.00
CA LYS A 127 6.46 0.26 20.11
C LYS A 127 7.09 0.68 21.44
N CYS A 128 6.82 1.89 21.91
CA CYS A 128 7.40 2.40 23.17
C CYS A 128 6.41 2.45 24.34
N GLN A 129 5.13 2.16 24.10
CA GLN A 129 4.02 2.12 25.05
C GLN A 129 3.76 3.47 25.77
N LYS A 130 4.15 4.59 25.15
CA LYS A 130 3.97 5.93 25.72
C LYS A 130 2.96 6.74 24.92
N GLY A 131 2.18 7.57 25.64
CA GLY A 131 1.21 8.50 25.06
C GLY A 131 1.86 9.67 24.33
N GLY A 132 1.07 10.35 23.49
CA GLY A 132 1.50 11.51 22.71
C GLY A 132 1.99 11.18 21.30
N ALA A 133 1.70 9.99 20.78
CA ALA A 133 1.87 9.72 19.36
C ALA A 133 0.82 10.53 18.58
N ARG A 134 1.24 11.16 17.48
CA ARG A 134 0.33 11.93 16.64
C ARG A 134 -0.33 11.00 15.64
N THR A 135 -1.65 10.90 15.71
CA THR A 135 -2.50 10.13 14.82
C THR A 135 -2.71 10.91 13.53
N SER A 136 -1.90 10.59 12.53
CA SER A 136 -2.08 10.88 11.10
C SER A 136 -0.71 10.77 10.45
N LEU A 137 -0.59 9.83 9.51
CA LEU A 137 0.46 9.95 8.50
C LEU A 137 -0.08 10.83 7.38
N SER A 138 0.78 11.69 6.86
CA SER A 138 0.49 12.31 5.56
C SER A 138 0.40 11.22 4.49
N PHE A 139 -0.24 11.54 3.36
CA PHE A 139 -0.28 10.66 2.19
C PHE A 139 1.12 10.14 1.80
N ASN A 140 2.14 11.02 1.83
CA ASN A 140 3.53 10.63 1.59
C ASN A 140 4.08 9.66 2.65
N GLY A 141 3.70 9.85 3.92
CA GLY A 141 4.09 8.93 5.00
C GLY A 141 3.51 7.53 4.80
N TRP A 142 2.28 7.44 4.28
CA TRP A 142 1.66 6.18 3.88
C TRP A 142 2.33 5.55 2.66
N GLN A 143 2.61 6.32 1.61
CA GLN A 143 3.33 5.83 0.43
C GLN A 143 4.70 5.26 0.81
N SER A 144 5.47 5.98 1.63
CA SER A 144 6.76 5.49 2.13
C SER A 144 6.61 4.21 2.97
N LEU A 145 5.54 4.07 3.75
CA LEU A 145 5.26 2.83 4.50
C LEU A 145 5.06 1.66 3.55
N LEU A 146 4.22 1.83 2.53
CA LEU A 146 3.91 0.78 1.56
C LEU A 146 5.14 0.39 0.73
N GLU A 147 5.94 1.35 0.29
CA GLU A 147 7.20 1.06 -0.40
C GLU A 147 8.21 0.29 0.46
N ILE A 148 8.24 0.55 1.78
CA ILE A 148 9.08 -0.20 2.71
C ILE A 148 8.55 -1.64 2.85
N GLN A 149 7.24 -1.80 3.02
CA GLN A 149 6.62 -3.10 3.16
C GLN A 149 6.81 -3.96 1.91
N GLU A 150 6.61 -3.39 0.71
CA GLU A 150 6.81 -4.10 -0.56
C GLU A 150 8.26 -4.62 -0.68
N LYS A 151 9.25 -3.81 -0.27
CA LYS A 151 10.66 -4.22 -0.27
C LYS A 151 10.96 -5.31 0.75
N GLU A 152 10.34 -5.26 1.94
CA GLU A 152 10.49 -6.27 2.97
C GLU A 152 9.87 -7.61 2.51
N ASP A 153 8.65 -7.59 1.96
CA ASP A 153 7.94 -8.75 1.41
C ASP A 153 8.73 -9.37 0.23
N GLU A 154 9.27 -8.55 -0.69
CA GLU A 154 10.14 -9.03 -1.78
C GLU A 154 11.43 -9.68 -1.25
N GLN A 155 12.04 -9.09 -0.24
CA GLN A 155 13.29 -9.61 0.33
C GLN A 155 13.05 -10.95 1.05
N GLU A 156 11.94 -11.09 1.77
CA GLU A 156 11.52 -12.34 2.39
C GLU A 156 11.31 -13.44 1.35
N TYR A 157 10.59 -13.13 0.26
CA TYR A 157 10.38 -14.06 -0.85
C TYR A 157 11.71 -14.52 -1.48
N ARG A 158 12.65 -13.60 -1.71
CA ARG A 158 14.00 -13.95 -2.23
C ARG A 158 14.78 -14.83 -1.26
N ASN A 159 14.66 -14.60 0.05
CA ASN A 159 15.33 -15.42 1.05
C ASN A 159 14.77 -16.85 1.05
N LYS A 160 13.45 -17.00 0.99
CA LYS A 160 12.79 -18.31 0.90
C LYS A 160 13.21 -19.10 -0.34
N LEU A 161 13.29 -18.44 -1.49
CA LEU A 161 13.80 -19.04 -2.73
C LEU A 161 15.24 -19.55 -2.59
N LYS A 162 16.10 -18.82 -1.88
CA LYS A 162 17.48 -19.26 -1.62
C LYS A 162 17.51 -20.48 -0.71
N GLU A 163 16.69 -20.50 0.34
CA GLU A 163 16.57 -21.64 1.25
C GLU A 163 16.10 -22.90 0.50
N ASP A 164 15.08 -22.77 -0.36
CA ASP A 164 14.57 -23.87 -1.18
C ASP A 164 15.64 -24.38 -2.16
N HIS A 165 16.42 -23.49 -2.78
CA HIS A 165 17.55 -23.86 -3.64
C HIS A 165 18.67 -24.56 -2.87
N GLU A 166 19.02 -24.09 -1.68
CA GLU A 166 20.02 -24.75 -0.84
C GLU A 166 19.55 -26.12 -0.36
N LYS A 167 18.26 -26.26 -0.04
CA LYS A 167 17.65 -27.53 0.33
C LYS A 167 17.75 -28.54 -0.81
N MET A 168 17.31 -28.17 -2.01
CA MET A 168 17.45 -29.02 -3.21
C MET A 168 18.92 -29.40 -3.47
N ARG A 169 19.87 -28.49 -3.25
CA ARG A 169 21.30 -28.77 -3.41
C ARG A 169 21.82 -29.78 -2.40
N ARG A 170 21.34 -29.74 -1.15
CA ARG A 170 21.69 -30.70 -0.10
C ARG A 170 21.13 -32.08 -0.40
N GLU A 171 19.86 -32.15 -0.81
CA GLU A 171 19.19 -33.40 -1.23
C GLU A 171 19.93 -34.05 -2.40
N TRP A 172 20.25 -33.29 -3.45
CA TRP A 172 21.00 -33.81 -4.60
C TRP A 172 22.40 -34.32 -4.25
N ASN A 173 23.10 -33.66 -3.32
CA ASN A 173 24.40 -34.15 -2.87
C ASN A 173 24.28 -35.43 -2.03
N GLN A 174 23.24 -35.56 -1.20
CA GLN A 174 22.97 -36.78 -0.44
C GLN A 174 22.67 -37.97 -1.37
N ASP A 175 21.82 -37.77 -2.37
CA ASP A 175 21.48 -38.83 -3.35
C ASP A 175 22.72 -39.30 -4.12
N ARG A 176 23.57 -38.36 -4.53
CA ARG A 176 24.81 -38.66 -5.24
C ARG A 176 25.85 -39.37 -4.36
N ASP A 177 25.87 -39.10 -3.06
CA ASP A 177 26.78 -39.76 -2.13
C ASP A 177 26.27 -41.18 -1.77
N ILE A 178 24.95 -41.41 -1.80
CA ILE A 178 24.34 -42.75 -1.69
C ILE A 178 24.66 -43.60 -2.93
N GLU A 179 24.60 -43.05 -4.14
CA GLU A 179 24.93 -43.78 -5.38
C GLU A 179 26.40 -44.22 -5.49
N LYS A 180 27.30 -43.62 -4.69
CA LYS A 180 28.74 -43.91 -4.70
C LYS A 180 29.18 -44.89 -3.62
N ALA A 181 28.31 -45.27 -2.69
CA ALA A 181 28.57 -46.21 -1.59
C ALA A 181 28.08 -47.62 -1.94
#